data_AF-A0A832TGL2-F1
#
_entry.id   AF-A0A832TGL2-F1
#
_cell.length_a   1.000
_cell.length_b   1.000
_cell.length_c   1.000
_cell.angle_alpha   90.00
_cell.angle_beta   90.00
_cell.angle_gamma   90.00
#
_symmetry.space_group_name_H-M   'P 1'
#
loop_
_entity.id
_entity.type
_entity.pdbx_description
1 polymer ?
#
loop_
_entity_poly.entity_id
_entity_poly.type
_entity_poly.pdbx_seq_one_letter_code
_entity_poly.pdbx_strand_id
1 'polypeptide(L)' 'MKIALVVQRYGLEVNGGAEFHCRLLAEHLSKYCKVEVLTTCAVDYITWRNEYPAGVETLNGVRVRRFRVDYER' A
#
# COMPACT_ATOMS: atom_id res chain seq x y z
N MET A 1 4.14 7.23 18.95
CA MET A 1 4.84 6.16 18.20
C MET A 1 4.54 6.30 16.71
N LYS A 2 5.51 6.00 15.83
CA LYS A 2 5.36 6.01 14.36
C LYS A 2 5.71 4.63 13.81
N ILE A 3 4.88 4.08 12.94
CA ILE A 3 5.05 2.75 12.34
C ILE A 3 5.00 2.88 10.82
N ALA A 4 5.94 2.25 10.14
CA ALA A 4 5.91 2.08 8.68
C ALA A 4 5.67 0.60 8.36
N LEU A 5 4.62 0.31 7.58
CA LEU A 5 4.35 -1.02 7.04
C LEU A 5 4.79 -1.05 5.58
N VAL A 6 5.51 -2.09 5.17
CA VAL A 6 6.01 -2.23 3.81
C VAL A 6 5.38 -3.46 3.16
N VAL A 7 4.74 -3.28 2.02
CA VAL A 7 4.11 -4.37 1.25
C VAL A 7 4.17 -4.07 -0.24
N GLN A 8 4.36 -5.10 -1.06
CA GLN A 8 4.56 -4.96 -2.50
C GLN A 8 3.41 -4.24 -3.20
N ARG A 9 2.17 -4.48 -2.77
CA ARG A 9 0.97 -3.88 -3.35
C ARG A 9 -0.03 -3.59 -2.24
N TYR A 10 -0.79 -2.51 -2.40
CA TYR A 10 -1.75 -2.05 -1.40
C TYR A 10 -2.85 -1.25 -2.09
N GLY A 11 -4.11 -1.59 -1.87
CA GLY A 11 -5.22 -0.96 -2.56
C GLY A 11 -6.55 -1.64 -2.25
N LEU A 12 -7.64 -1.04 -2.70
CA LEU A 12 -8.96 -1.65 -2.58
C LEU A 12 -9.16 -2.78 -3.59
N GLU A 13 -8.56 -2.66 -4.77
CA GLU A 13 -8.55 -3.69 -5.81
C GLU A 13 -7.49 -4.80 -5.59
N VAL A 14 -6.62 -4.68 -4.58
CA VAL A 14 -5.57 -5.66 -4.28
C VAL A 14 -6.07 -6.72 -3.29
N ASN A 15 -6.21 -7.97 -3.75
CA ASN A 15 -6.87 -9.05 -3.00
C ASN A 15 -5.93 -10.20 -2.56
N GLY A 16 -4.62 -10.00 -2.56
CA GLY A 16 -3.67 -10.99 -2.03
C GLY A 16 -3.70 -11.06 -0.50
N GLY A 17 -3.39 -12.23 0.07
CA GLY A 17 -3.52 -12.46 1.52
C GLY A 17 -2.62 -11.56 2.38
N ALA A 18 -1.38 -11.32 1.94
CA ALA A 18 -0.44 -10.45 2.65
C ALA A 18 -0.85 -8.97 2.54
N GLU A 19 -1.29 -8.56 1.35
CA GLU A 19 -1.73 -7.21 1.03
C GLU A 19 -3.00 -6.85 1.81
N PHE A 20 -3.97 -7.76 1.81
CA PHE A 20 -5.20 -7.59 2.57
C PHE A 20 -4.94 -7.56 4.08
N HIS A 21 -4.10 -8.46 4.60
CA HIS A 21 -3.74 -8.45 6.02
C HIS A 21 -3.04 -7.15 6.42
N CYS A 22 -2.11 -6.65 5.59
CA CYS A 22 -1.45 -5.38 5.81
C CYS A 22 -2.46 -4.22 5.88
N ARG A 23 -3.49 -4.22 5.02
CA ARG A 23 -4.55 -3.20 5.04
C ARG A 23 -5.37 -3.23 6.31
N LEU A 24 -5.85 -4.40 6.73
CA LEU A 24 -6.57 -4.55 8.00
C LEU A 24 -5.74 -4.06 9.19
N LEU A 25 -4.46 -4.45 9.24
CA LEU A 25 -3.55 -4.03 10.30
C LEU A 25 -3.32 -2.51 10.29
N ALA A 26 -3.07 -1.92 9.12
CA ALA A 26 -2.81 -0.50 8.98
C ALA A 26 -4.02 0.35 9.41
N GLU A 27 -5.22 -0.01 8.95
CA GLU A 27 -6.48 0.67 9.28
C GLU A 27 -6.85 0.51 10.76
N HIS A 28 -6.51 -0.62 11.38
CA HIS A 28 -6.70 -0.82 12.81
C HIS A 28 -5.72 0.03 13.64
N LEU A 29 -4.43 -0.01 13.30
CA LEU A 29 -3.37 0.68 14.03
C LEU A 29 -3.42 2.21 13.87
N SER A 30 -3.93 2.73 12.76
CA SER A 30 -4.04 4.17 12.49
C SER A 30 -4.92 4.90 13.53
N LYS A 31 -5.82 4.18 14.20
CA LYS A 31 -6.65 4.70 15.29
C LYS A 31 -5.85 5.01 16.56
N TYR A 32 -4.69 4.38 16.73
CA TYR A 32 -3.91 4.44 17.97
C TYR A 32 -2.54 5.10 17.79
N CYS A 33 -2.00 5.10 16.56
CA CYS A 33 -0.67 5.65 16.28
C CYS A 33 -0.54 6.15 14.83
N LYS A 34 0.57 6.85 14.55
CA LYS A 34 0.86 7.33 13.20
C LYS A 34 1.37 6.16 12.35
N VAL A 35 0.55 5.72 11.40
CA VAL A 35 0.87 4.64 10.46
C VAL A 35 1.09 5.21 9.06
N GLU A 36 2.14 4.73 8.39
CA GLU A 36 2.35 4.92 6.97
C GLU A 36 2.59 3.56 6.30
N VAL A 37 2.00 3.36 5.12
CA VAL A 37 2.26 2.21 4.26
C VAL A 37 3.19 2.64 3.13
N LEU A 38 4.26 1.90 2.93
CA LEU A 38 5.17 2.04 1.78
C LEU A 38 4.90 0.89 0.82
N THR A 39 4.57 1.22 -0.43
CA THR A 39 4.11 0.24 -1.40
C THR A 39 4.41 0.67 -2.83
N THR A 40 4.16 -0.19 -3.81
CA THR A 40 4.34 0.17 -5.22
C THR A 40 3.07 0.79 -5.82
N CYS A 41 3.19 1.28 -7.05
CA CYS A 41 2.05 1.70 -7.86
C CYS A 41 1.33 0.52 -8.54
N ALA A 42 1.84 -0.70 -8.41
CA ALA A 42 1.29 -1.87 -9.08
C ALA A 42 0.05 -2.41 -8.36
N VAL A 43 -0.93 -2.84 -9.14
CA VAL A 43 -2.13 -3.56 -8.68
C VAL A 43 -2.02 -5.03 -9.07
N ASP A 44 -1.69 -5.30 -10.33
CA ASP A 44 -1.59 -6.65 -10.85
C ASP A 44 -0.20 -7.28 -10.61
N TYR A 45 -0.18 -8.54 -10.16
CA TYR A 45 1.06 -9.26 -9.82
C TYR A 45 1.77 -9.90 -11.01
N ILE A 46 1.10 -9.96 -12.15
CA ILE A 46 1.62 -10.53 -13.39
C ILE A 46 2.36 -9.43 -14.16
N THR A 47 1.68 -8.31 -14.41
CA THR A 47 2.18 -7.21 -15.26
C THR A 47 2.98 -6.17 -14.50
N TRP A 48 2.76 -6.00 -13.20
CA TRP A 48 3.42 -4.97 -12.39
C TRP A 48 3.26 -3.53 -12.92
N ARG A 49 2.29 -3.28 -13.80
CA ARG A 49 2.09 -1.95 -14.38
C ARG A 49 1.79 -0.93 -13.29
N ASN A 50 2.31 0.27 -13.47
CA ASN A 50 2.06 1.38 -12.55
C ASN A 50 0.64 1.94 -12.74
N GLU A 51 -0.35 1.23 -12.20
CA GLU A 51 -1.77 1.56 -12.32
C GLU A 51 -2.20 2.71 -11.39
N TYR A 52 -1.57 2.79 -10.21
CA TYR A 52 -1.73 3.94 -9.32
C TYR A 52 -0.75 5.09 -9.62
N PRO A 53 -1.09 6.34 -9.28
CA PRO A 53 -0.12 7.42 -9.30
C PRO A 53 0.94 7.25 -8.20
N ALA A 54 2.18 7.61 -8.49
CA ALA A 54 3.23 7.72 -7.49
C ALA A 54 2.99 8.91 -6.56
N GLY A 55 3.52 8.84 -5.34
CA GLY A 55 3.39 9.91 -4.36
C GLY A 55 2.71 9.45 -3.08
N VAL A 56 2.06 10.38 -2.38
CA VAL A 56 1.42 10.12 -1.09
C VAL A 56 -0.07 10.37 -1.22
N GLU A 57 -0.87 9.43 -0.74
CA GLU A 57 -2.31 9.54 -0.63
C GLU A 57 -2.78 9.11 0.76
N THR A 58 -4.08 9.30 1.04
CA THR A 58 -4.72 8.76 2.24
C THR A 58 -5.81 7.78 1.82
N LEU A 59 -5.67 6.52 2.23
CA LEU A 59 -6.67 5.48 2.00
C LEU A 59 -7.22 5.03 3.35
N ASN A 60 -8.53 5.16 3.57
CA ASN A 60 -9.21 4.76 4.82
C ASN A 60 -8.54 5.30 6.09
N GLY A 61 -8.05 6.55 6.05
CA GLY A 61 -7.34 7.18 7.17
C GLY A 61 -5.88 6.73 7.36
N VAL A 62 -5.35 5.88 6.48
CA VAL A 62 -3.96 5.44 6.45
C VAL A 62 -3.19 6.25 5.40
N ARG A 63 -2.03 6.80 5.78
CA ARG A 63 -1.12 7.42 4.81
C ARG A 63 -0.46 6.34 3.97
N VAL A 64 -0.60 6.39 2.65
CA VAL A 64 0.02 5.44 1.72
C VAL A 64 0.99 6.20 0.85
N ARG A 65 2.23 5.70 0.75
CA ARG A 65 3.27 6.24 -0.13
C ARG A 65 3.62 5.20 -1.19
N ARG A 66 3.43 5.59 -2.44
CA ARG A 66 3.61 4.76 -3.63
C ARG A 66 4.85 5.14 -4.39
N PHE A 67 5.57 4.11 -4.81
CA PHE A 67 6.74 4.21 -5.67
C PHE A 67 6.46 3.48 -6.99
N ARG A 68 6.96 4.01 -8.11
CA ARG A 68 6.89 3.28 -9.37
C ARG A 68 7.78 2.04 -9.29
N VAL A 69 7.38 0.96 -9.97
CA VAL A 69 8.30 -0.16 -10.20
C VAL A 69 9.35 0.23 -11.24
N ASP A 70 10.54 -0.34 -11.15
CA ASP A 70 11.61 -0.11 -12.12
C ASP A 70 11.33 -0.80 -13.46
N TYR A 71 10.66 -1.96 -13.42
CA TYR A 71 10.34 -2.77 -14.60
C TYR A 71 8.91 -3.32 -14.51
N GLU A 72 8.12 -3.05 -15.55
CA GLU A 72 6.84 -3.69 -15.79
C GLU A 72 7.05 -4.99 -16.60
N ARG A 73 6.08 -5.91 -16.60
CA ARG A 73 6.14 -7.23 -17.23
C ARG A 73 5.01 -7.49 -18.23
#